data_AF-A0A352FL49-F1
#
_entry.id   AF-A0A352FL49-F1
#
_cell.length_a   1.000
_cell.length_b   1.000
_cell.length_c   1.000
_cell.angle_alpha   90.00
_cell.angle_beta   90.00
_cell.angle_gamma   90.00
#
_symmetry.space_group_name_H-M   'P 1'
#
loop_
_entity.id
_entity.type
_entity.pdbx_description
1 polymer ?
#
loop_
_entity_poly.entity_id
_entity_poly.type
_entity_poly.pdbx_seq_one_letter_code
_entity_poly.pdbx_strand_id
1 'polypeptide(L)'
;MKVYGAAGVADDVKIAALPRVVIGSYSREGIDAAVLDLEPVNETAGFLQSGILGGNFLRHYRVVFDFGRSIVRFESLEADPNPKTGPVPEIRSRQ
;
A
#
# COMPACT_ATOMS: atom_id res chain seq x y z
N MET A 1 -19.77 -11.01 0.27
CA MET A 1 -19.72 -9.56 -0.08
C MET A 1 -19.56 -9.44 -1.58
N LYS A 2 -19.99 -8.33 -2.22
CA LYS A 2 -19.70 -8.07 -3.64
C LYS A 2 -18.53 -7.09 -3.77
N VAL A 3 -17.62 -7.35 -4.71
CA VAL A 3 -16.51 -6.45 -5.06
C VAL A 3 -16.62 -6.07 -6.53
N TYR A 4 -16.37 -4.79 -6.84
CA TYR A 4 -16.47 -4.22 -8.18
C TYR A 4 -15.09 -3.72 -8.62
N GLY A 5 -14.75 -3.91 -9.89
CA GLY A 5 -13.48 -3.45 -10.45
C GLY A 5 -13.46 -3.48 -11.98
N ALA A 6 -12.27 -3.26 -12.56
CA ALA A 6 -12.09 -3.24 -14.02
C ALA A 6 -12.43 -4.58 -14.69
N ALA A 7 -12.31 -5.69 -13.95
CA ALA A 7 -12.67 -7.04 -14.41
C ALA A 7 -14.16 -7.41 -14.16
N GLY A 8 -15.00 -6.44 -13.78
CA GLY A 8 -16.43 -6.65 -13.52
C GLY A 8 -16.76 -6.82 -12.04
N VAL A 9 -17.61 -7.80 -11.72
CA VAL A 9 -18.15 -8.03 -10.37
C VAL A 9 -17.73 -9.40 -9.86
N ALA A 10 -17.19 -9.45 -8.65
CA ALA A 10 -16.96 -10.67 -7.90
C ALA A 10 -18.01 -10.81 -6.80
N ASP A 11 -18.77 -11.90 -6.83
CA ASP A 11 -19.76 -12.27 -5.82
C ASP A 11 -19.15 -13.17 -4.73
N ASP A 12 -19.84 -13.29 -3.60
CA ASP A 12 -19.47 -14.18 -2.47
C ASP A 12 -18.03 -14.08 -1.96
N VAL A 13 -17.45 -12.88 -2.10
CA VAL A 13 -16.10 -12.57 -1.63
C VAL A 13 -16.02 -12.72 -0.11
N LYS A 14 -15.01 -13.47 0.32
CA LYS A 14 -14.66 -13.68 1.73
C LYS A 14 -13.73 -12.58 2.21
N ILE A 15 -13.87 -12.22 3.48
CA ILE A 15 -12.98 -11.27 4.16
C ILE A 15 -12.13 -12.03 5.16
N ALA A 16 -10.83 -11.79 5.13
CA ALA A 16 -9.88 -12.26 6.12
C ALA A 16 -9.44 -11.08 7.00
N ALA A 17 -9.56 -11.24 8.31
CA ALA A 17 -8.99 -10.29 9.27
C ALA A 17 -7.49 -10.58 9.42
N LEU A 18 -6.67 -9.64 8.98
CA LEU A 18 -5.21 -9.70 9.10
C LEU A 18 -4.80 -8.97 10.38
N PRO A 19 -4.20 -9.67 11.37
CA PRO A 19 -3.80 -9.04 12.63
C PRO A 19 -2.80 -7.91 12.42
N ARG A 20 -1.89 -8.09 11.45
CA ARG A 20 -0.86 -7.11 11.11
C ARG A 20 -0.41 -7.26 9.67
N VAL A 21 -0.25 -6.14 8.97
CA VAL A 21 0.35 -6.05 7.63
C VAL A 21 1.56 -5.12 7.71
N VAL A 22 2.69 -5.58 7.16
CA VAL A 22 3.95 -4.83 7.17
C VAL A 22 4.45 -4.67 5.73
N ILE A 23 4.76 -3.43 5.35
CA ILE A 23 5.34 -3.06 4.06
C ILE A 23 6.56 -2.19 4.34
N GLY A 24 7.77 -2.73 4.12
CA GLY A 24 9.01 -2.05 4.50
C GLY A 24 9.03 -1.73 5.99
N SER A 25 9.21 -0.45 6.34
CA SER A 25 9.17 0.05 7.72
C SER A 25 7.77 0.42 8.22
N TYR A 26 6.74 0.31 7.36
CA TYR A 26 5.37 0.70 7.68
C TYR A 26 4.57 -0.51 8.14
N SER A 27 3.77 -0.33 9.19
CA SER A 27 3.00 -1.40 9.81
C SER A 27 1.61 -0.90 10.15
N ARG A 28 0.61 -1.76 9.96
CA ARG A 28 -0.78 -1.51 10.35
C ARG A 28 -1.37 -2.78 10.94
N GLU A 29 -2.23 -2.61 11.92
CA GLU A 29 -2.89 -3.71 12.64
C GLU A 29 -4.39 -3.74 12.32
N GLY A 30 -5.00 -4.92 12.47
CA GLY A 30 -6.45 -5.11 12.32
C GLY A 30 -6.97 -4.71 10.94
N ILE A 31 -6.35 -5.20 9.87
CA ILE A 31 -6.75 -4.89 8.50
C ILE A 31 -7.63 -6.01 7.95
N ASP A 32 -8.80 -5.66 7.45
CA ASP A 32 -9.63 -6.57 6.67
C ASP A 32 -9.15 -6.62 5.21
N ALA A 33 -8.95 -7.83 4.70
CA ALA A 33 -8.55 -8.08 3.32
C ALA A 33 -9.58 -8.96 2.60
N ALA A 34 -9.95 -8.57 1.38
CA ALA A 34 -10.75 -9.40 0.50
C ALA A 34 -9.90 -10.54 -0.08
N VAL A 35 -10.41 -11.77 -0.01
CA VAL A 35 -9.81 -12.93 -0.67
C VAL A 35 -10.48 -13.12 -2.01
N LEU A 36 -9.73 -12.87 -3.09
CA LEU A 36 -10.23 -12.83 -4.47
C LEU A 36 -9.39 -13.74 -5.35
N ASP A 37 -10.03 -14.30 -6.37
CA ASP A 37 -9.31 -14.78 -7.55
C ASP A 37 -8.83 -13.58 -8.37
N LEU A 38 -7.52 -13.49 -8.58
CA LEU A 38 -6.88 -12.38 -9.29
C LEU A 38 -6.66 -12.67 -10.78
N GLU A 39 -6.94 -13.88 -11.26
CA GLU A 39 -6.78 -14.23 -12.68
C GLU A 39 -7.53 -13.24 -13.61
N PRO A 40 -8.82 -12.91 -13.39
CA PRO A 40 -9.52 -11.95 -14.25
C PRO A 40 -8.90 -10.53 -14.24
N VAL A 41 -8.34 -10.13 -13.10
CA VAL A 41 -7.67 -8.83 -12.95
C VAL A 41 -6.36 -8.82 -13.72
N ASN A 42 -5.59 -9.90 -13.62
CA ASN A 42 -4.31 -10.06 -14.30
C ASN A 42 -4.46 -10.09 -15.82
N GLU A 43 -5.47 -10.83 -16.33
CA GLU A 43 -5.80 -10.87 -17.76
C GLU A 43 -6.14 -9.47 -18.30
N THR A 44 -6.96 -8.73 -17.57
CA THR A 44 -7.37 -7.36 -17.96
C THR A 44 -6.19 -6.38 -17.91
N ALA A 45 -5.29 -6.54 -16.93
CA ALA A 45 -4.16 -5.64 -16.72
C ALA A 45 -2.97 -5.91 -17.68
N GLY A 46 -2.86 -7.13 -18.22
CA GLY A 46 -1.73 -7.56 -19.03
C GLY A 46 -0.45 -7.81 -18.24
N PHE A 47 -0.53 -7.89 -16.91
CA PHE A 47 0.59 -8.24 -16.04
C PHE A 47 0.11 -8.98 -14.78
N LEU A 48 1.01 -9.75 -14.18
CA LEU A 48 0.72 -10.53 -12.98
C LEU A 48 0.76 -9.66 -11.71
N GLN A 49 -0.32 -9.70 -10.96
CA GLN A 49 -0.48 -9.09 -9.65
C GLN A 49 -0.68 -10.20 -8.62
N SER A 50 0.10 -10.16 -7.53
CA SER A 50 -0.04 -11.12 -6.42
C SER A 50 -1.00 -10.63 -5.33
N GLY A 51 -1.44 -9.37 -5.40
CA GLY A 51 -2.32 -8.75 -4.43
C GLY A 51 -2.47 -7.25 -4.69
N ILE A 52 -3.45 -6.65 -4.00
CA ILE A 52 -3.77 -5.23 -4.13
C ILE A 52 -3.69 -4.60 -2.74
N LEU A 53 -2.81 -3.63 -2.58
CA LEU A 53 -2.78 -2.78 -1.39
C LEU A 53 -3.75 -1.63 -1.58
N GLY A 54 -4.89 -1.68 -0.88
CA GLY A 54 -5.99 -0.75 -1.06
C GLY A 54 -5.98 0.44 -0.09
N GLY A 55 -7.06 1.23 -0.16
CA GLY A 55 -7.27 2.38 0.72
C GLY A 55 -7.37 2.03 2.21
N ASN A 56 -7.67 0.78 2.56
CA ASN A 56 -7.66 0.29 3.96
C ASN A 56 -6.27 0.40 4.62
N PHE A 57 -5.18 0.35 3.83
CA PHE A 57 -3.82 0.63 4.26
C PHE A 57 -3.35 2.01 3.81
N LEU A 58 -3.54 2.34 2.52
CA LEU A 58 -2.92 3.52 1.90
C LEU A 58 -3.48 4.86 2.38
N ARG A 59 -4.73 4.93 2.87
CA ARG A 59 -5.34 6.20 3.33
C ARG A 59 -4.61 6.88 4.48
N HIS A 60 -3.70 6.16 5.16
CA HIS A 60 -2.92 6.66 6.29
C HIS A 60 -1.60 7.31 5.86
N TYR A 61 -1.31 7.31 4.55
CA TYR A 61 -0.07 7.81 4.00
C TYR A 61 -0.35 8.75 2.83
N ARG A 62 0.46 9.80 2.71
CA ARG A 62 0.68 10.44 1.43
C ARG A 62 1.59 9.52 0.61
N VAL A 63 1.05 9.00 -0.48
CA VAL A 63 1.77 8.11 -1.40
C VAL A 63 2.43 8.95 -2.49
N VAL A 64 3.75 8.86 -2.60
CA VAL A 64 4.54 9.58 -3.59
C VAL A 64 5.14 8.59 -4.58
N PHE A 65 4.88 8.80 -5.87
CA PHE A 65 5.46 8.03 -6.97
C PHE A 65 6.60 8.84 -7.60
N ASP A 66 7.83 8.35 -7.48
CA ASP A 66 8.98 8.83 -8.23
C ASP A 66 9.20 7.90 -9.43
N PHE A 67 8.60 8.24 -10.57
CA PHE A 67 8.70 7.43 -11.79
C PHE A 67 10.12 7.37 -12.34
N GLY A 68 10.88 8.46 -12.25
CA GLY A 68 12.25 8.53 -12.76
C GLY A 68 13.20 7.58 -12.03
N ARG A 69 12.96 7.34 -10.73
CA ARG A 69 13.69 6.37 -9.92
C ARG A 69 12.97 5.04 -9.75
N SER A 70 11.73 4.93 -10.23
CA SER A 70 10.85 3.78 -9.99
C SER A 70 10.68 3.45 -8.50
N ILE A 71 10.47 4.47 -7.67
CA ILE A 71 10.31 4.34 -6.22
C ILE A 71 8.91 4.78 -5.81
N VAL A 72 8.31 4.04 -4.87
CA VAL A 72 7.13 4.46 -4.12
C VAL A 72 7.54 4.81 -2.69
N ARG A 73 7.14 5.98 -2.21
CA ARG A 73 7.36 6.44 -0.83
C ARG A 73 6.03 6.64 -0.11
N PHE A 74 5.99 6.27 1.17
CA PHE A 74 4.86 6.53 2.05
C PHE A 74 5.25 7.56 3.10
N GLU A 75 4.53 8.67 3.17
CA GLU A 75 4.72 9.69 4.20
C GLU A 75 3.52 9.62 5.16
N SER A 76 3.76 9.32 6.44
CA SER A 76 2.68 9.19 7.42
C SER A 76 1.85 10.48 7.47
N LEU A 77 0.53 10.34 7.38
CA LEU A 77 -0.42 11.45 7.63
C LEU A 77 -0.74 11.57 9.12
N GLU A 78 -0.52 10.51 9.89
CA GLU A 78 -0.63 10.54 11.34
C GLU A 78 0.60 11.27 11.89
N ALA A 79 0.37 12.30 12.72
CA ALA A 79 1.45 12.99 13.41
C ALA A 79 2.23 11.94 14.22
N ASP A 80 3.53 11.82 13.93
CA ASP A 80 4.41 10.90 14.63
C ASP A 80 4.37 11.23 16.13
N PRO A 81 3.82 10.36 17.00
CA PRO A 81 3.82 10.62 18.43
C PRO A 81 5.24 10.57 19.01
N ASN A 82 6.23 10.13 18.23
CA ASN A 82 7.63 10.17 18.59
C ASN A 82 8.50 10.47 17.36
N PRO A 83 8.66 11.76 16.97
CA PRO A 83 9.49 12.13 15.85
C PRO A 83 10.92 11.66 16.10
N LYS A 84 11.33 10.56 15.47
CA LYS A 84 12.75 10.26 15.32
C LYS A 84 13.30 11.15 14.22
N THR A 85 13.29 12.47 14.46
CA THR A 85 14.13 13.43 13.76
C THR A 85 15.57 13.22 14.20
N GLY A 86 16.18 12.14 13.71
CA GLY A 86 17.63 12.16 13.54
C GLY A 86 17.99 13.31 12.60
N PRO A 87 19.07 14.06 12.84
CA PRO A 87 19.43 15.20 12.00
C PRO A 87 19.54 14.74 10.54
N VAL A 88 18.86 15.45 9.64
CA VAL A 88 19.10 15.35 8.20
C VAL A 88 20.60 15.62 8.01
N PRO A 89 21.38 14.71 7.42
CA PRO A 89 22.81 14.95 7.22
C PRO A 89 22.99 16.22 6.39
N GLU A 90 23.60 17.24 6.99
CA GLU A 90 24.04 18.43 6.28
C GLU A 90 25.00 17.97 5.18
N ILE A 91 24.56 18.10 3.92
CA ILE A 91 25.43 17.86 2.77
C ILE A 91 26.44 19.00 2.80
N ARG A 92 27.62 18.75 3.39
CA ARG A 92 28.74 19.68 3.32
C ARG A 92 29.13 19.82 1.85
N SER A 93 28.74 20.94 1.26
CA SER A 93 29.33 21.45 0.03
C SER A 93 30.83 21.55 0.23
N ARG A 94 31.58 20.68 -0.45
CA ARG A 94 33.03 20.77 -0.54
C ARG A 94 33.36 22.09 -1.24
N GLN A 95 34.25 22.86 -0.61
CA GLN A 95 34.95 23.99 -1.21
C GLN A 95 35.71 23.55 -2.46
#